data_AF-A0A819JHG9-F1
#
_entry.id   AF-A0A819JHG9-F1
#
_cell.length_a   1.000
_cell.length_b   1.000
_cell.length_c   1.000
_cell.angle_alpha   90.00
_cell.angle_beta   90.00
_cell.angle_gamma   90.00
#
_symmetry.space_group_name_H-M   'P 1'
#
loop_
_entity.id
_entity.type
_entity.pdbx_description
1 polymer ?
#
loop_
_entity_poly.entity_id
_entity_poly.type
_entity_poly.pdbx_seq_one_letter_code
_entity_poly.pdbx_strand_id
1 'polypeptide(L)'
;MLQPTDNEGIQKVRFRDTVVRIQTVGLSGIEYLLLEDVQRQFPSVTALCIRGVQQRFVSDDNGNILKPMRIKACIDQIVEARGPIEQSNDALHTRLDHFDAKTDLVLVNIETIINQI
;
A
#
# COMPACT_ATOMS: atom_id res chain seq x y z
N MET A 1 5.70 -28.33 1.40
CA MET A 1 4.34 -27.77 1.28
C MET A 1 3.92 -27.28 2.65
N LEU A 2 3.74 -25.97 2.84
CA LEU A 2 3.29 -25.41 4.12
C LEU A 2 1.76 -25.50 4.15
N GLN A 3 1.22 -26.39 4.98
CA GLN A 3 -0.22 -26.42 5.25
C GLN A 3 -0.56 -25.20 6.13
N PRO A 4 -1.53 -24.36 5.76
CA PRO A 4 -2.04 -23.32 6.64
C PRO A 4 -2.66 -24.01 7.86
N THR A 5 -2.32 -23.53 9.05
CA THR A 5 -2.89 -24.01 10.31
C THR A 5 -4.09 -23.11 10.62
N ASP A 6 -5.24 -23.72 10.87
CA ASP A 6 -6.57 -23.12 11.02
C ASP A 6 -6.75 -22.29 12.31
N ASN A 7 -5.77 -21.47 12.68
CA ASN A 7 -6.01 -20.37 13.61
C ASN A 7 -6.61 -19.22 12.80
N GLU A 8 -7.93 -19.27 12.72
CA GLU A 8 -8.78 -18.41 11.91
C GLU A 8 -9.24 -17.18 12.72
N GLY A 9 -8.42 -16.13 12.77
CA GLY A 9 -8.81 -14.84 13.35
C GLY A 9 -9.71 -14.00 12.45
N ILE A 10 -10.58 -13.17 13.02
CA ILE A 10 -11.43 -12.23 12.28
C ILE A 10 -10.86 -10.81 12.42
N GLN A 11 -10.44 -10.22 11.30
CA GLN A 11 -9.99 -8.83 11.23
C GLN A 11 -11.14 -7.90 10.85
N LYS A 12 -11.33 -6.82 11.62
CA LYS A 12 -12.22 -5.73 11.24
C LYS A 12 -11.51 -4.79 10.27
N VAL A 13 -12.13 -4.52 9.13
CA VAL A 13 -11.62 -3.58 8.11
C VAL A 13 -12.66 -2.51 7.85
N ARG A 14 -12.25 -1.24 7.92
CA ARG A 14 -13.09 -0.07 7.59
C ARG A 14 -12.67 0.52 6.26
N PHE A 15 -13.62 0.74 5.36
CA PHE A 15 -13.44 1.55 4.17
C PHE A 15 -14.52 2.62 4.12
N ARG A 16 -14.12 3.91 4.18
CA ARG A 16 -15.05 5.04 4.35
C ARG A 16 -15.94 4.81 5.59
N ASP A 17 -17.25 4.80 5.42
CA ASP A 17 -18.23 4.61 6.50
C ASP A 17 -18.60 3.15 6.76
N THR A 18 -18.06 2.21 5.97
CA THR A 18 -18.41 0.79 6.06
C THR A 18 -17.35 -0.01 6.79
N VAL A 19 -17.77 -0.85 7.73
CA VAL A 19 -16.90 -1.83 8.42
C VAL A 19 -17.33 -3.24 8.06
N VAL A 20 -16.38 -4.06 7.61
CA VAL A 20 -16.58 -5.49 7.32
C VAL A 20 -15.66 -6.35 8.18
N ARG A 21 -16.03 -7.62 8.32
CA ARG A 21 -15.23 -8.66 8.99
C ARG A 21 -14.61 -9.52 7.90
N ILE A 22 -13.28 -9.65 7.92
CA ILE A 22 -12.53 -10.43 6.94
C ILE A 22 -11.76 -11.50 7.68
N GLN A 23 -11.85 -12.73 7.16
CA GLN A 23 -11.12 -13.87 7.69
C GLN A 23 -9.62 -13.66 7.48
N THR A 24 -8.83 -13.87 8.53
CA THR A 24 -7.37 -13.84 8.44
C THR A 24 -6.84 -15.24 8.10
N VAL A 25 -5.63 -15.28 7.55
CA VAL A 25 -4.94 -16.52 7.19
C VAL A 25 -3.75 -16.72 8.12
N GLY A 26 -3.71 -17.86 8.80
CA GLY A 26 -2.58 -18.30 9.61
C GLY A 26 -1.43 -18.85 8.76
N LEU A 27 -0.27 -18.21 8.82
CA LEU A 27 0.96 -18.67 8.17
C LEU A 27 2.13 -18.65 9.16
N SER A 28 2.73 -19.82 9.40
CA SER A 28 3.86 -19.98 10.35
C SER A 28 3.56 -19.42 11.75
N GLY A 29 2.32 -19.59 12.24
CA GLY A 29 1.89 -19.11 13.55
C GLY A 29 1.60 -17.60 13.64
N ILE A 30 1.61 -16.88 12.51
CA ILE A 30 1.25 -15.46 12.44
C ILE A 30 -0.01 -15.33 11.58
N GLU A 31 -0.97 -14.54 12.06
CA GLU A 31 -2.18 -14.21 11.31
C GLU A 31 -1.94 -13.04 10.36
N TYR A 32 -2.48 -13.16 9.15
CA TYR A 32 -2.34 -12.15 8.11
C TYR A 32 -3.69 -11.75 7.52
N LEU A 33 -3.83 -10.46 7.23
CA LEU A 33 -4.90 -9.95 6.38
C LEU A 33 -4.37 -9.86 4.95
N LEU A 34 -5.02 -10.54 4.01
CA LEU A 34 -4.69 -10.47 2.59
C LEU A 34 -5.35 -9.24 1.95
N LEU A 35 -4.60 -8.52 1.10
CA LEU A 35 -5.13 -7.39 0.36
C LEU A 35 -6.26 -7.83 -0.60
N GLU A 36 -6.11 -8.99 -1.23
CA GLU A 36 -7.08 -9.52 -2.18
C GLU A 36 -8.45 -9.77 -1.53
N ASP A 37 -8.49 -10.28 -0.30
CA ASP A 37 -9.75 -10.51 0.42
C ASP A 37 -10.44 -9.18 0.77
N VAL A 38 -9.65 -8.15 1.07
CA VAL A 38 -10.18 -6.78 1.21
C VAL A 38 -10.73 -6.26 -0.11
N GLN A 39 -10.01 -6.48 -1.22
CA GLN A 39 -10.41 -6.03 -2.55
C GLN A 39 -11.66 -6.74 -3.08
N ARG A 40 -11.92 -7.99 -2.67
CA ARG A 40 -13.19 -8.67 -2.99
C ARG A 40 -14.40 -7.95 -2.40
N GLN A 41 -14.25 -7.31 -1.24
CA GLN A 41 -15.29 -6.49 -0.62
C GLN A 41 -15.26 -5.04 -1.11
N PHE A 42 -14.06 -4.50 -1.35
CA PHE A 42 -13.81 -3.13 -1.75
C PHE A 42 -12.78 -3.06 -2.90
N PRO A 43 -13.20 -3.23 -4.17
CA PRO A 43 -12.27 -3.38 -5.30
C PRO A 43 -11.30 -2.23 -5.51
N SER A 44 -11.66 -1.02 -5.07
CA SER A 44 -10.82 0.17 -5.19
C SER A 44 -9.69 0.26 -4.16
N VAL A 45 -9.61 -0.65 -3.19
CA VAL A 45 -8.60 -0.56 -2.11
C VAL A 45 -7.20 -0.85 -2.64
N THR A 46 -6.26 0.01 -2.30
CA THR A 46 -4.85 -0.09 -2.70
C THR A 46 -3.90 -0.10 -1.51
N ALA A 47 -4.33 0.39 -0.35
CA ALA A 47 -3.52 0.46 0.85
C ALA A 47 -4.31 0.12 2.12
N LEU A 48 -3.59 -0.37 3.13
CA LEU A 48 -4.11 -0.73 4.44
C LEU A 48 -3.35 0.05 5.52
N CYS A 49 -4.08 0.68 6.42
CA CYS A 49 -3.55 1.52 7.48
C CYS A 49 -4.02 1.04 8.85
N ILE A 50 -3.20 1.25 9.87
CA ILE A 50 -3.56 1.01 11.27
C ILE A 50 -3.23 2.28 12.03
N ARG A 51 -4.22 2.85 12.73
CA ARG A 51 -4.09 4.13 13.45
C ARG A 51 -3.52 5.26 12.56
N GLY A 52 -3.99 5.33 11.31
CA GLY A 52 -3.53 6.31 10.32
C GLY A 52 -2.18 6.03 9.66
N VAL A 53 -1.44 4.99 10.09
CA VAL A 53 -0.14 4.62 9.52
C VAL A 53 -0.31 3.53 8.48
N GLN A 54 0.12 3.81 7.24
CA GLN A 54 0.13 2.82 6.16
C GLN A 54 1.06 1.64 6.53
N GLN A 55 0.50 0.44 6.46
CA GLN A 55 1.24 -0.78 6.73
C GLN A 55 2.02 -1.21 5.49
N ARG A 56 3.26 -1.66 5.72
CA ARG A 56 4.07 -2.28 4.66
C ARG A 56 3.59 -3.72 4.46
N PHE A 57 3.51 -4.13 3.20
CA PHE A 57 3.28 -5.54 2.88
C PHE A 57 4.49 -6.37 3.29
N VAL A 58 4.25 -7.63 3.65
CA VAL A 58 5.32 -8.57 3.99
C VAL A 58 6.24 -8.76 2.78
N SER A 59 7.54 -8.63 3.00
CA SER A 59 8.60 -8.88 2.01
C SER A 59 9.48 -10.05 2.41
N ASP A 60 10.19 -10.63 1.44
CA ASP A 60 11.30 -11.56 1.68
C ASP A 60 12.56 -10.83 2.17
N ASP A 61 13.63 -11.59 2.43
CA ASP A 61 14.93 -11.08 2.88
C ASP A 61 15.63 -10.19 1.82
N ASN A 62 15.19 -10.27 0.55
CA ASN A 62 15.68 -9.45 -0.55
C ASN A 62 14.85 -8.16 -0.71
N GLY A 63 13.83 -7.95 0.13
CA GLY A 63 12.92 -6.80 0.06
C GLY A 63 11.78 -6.95 -0.95
N ASN A 64 11.66 -8.07 -1.66
CA ASN A 64 10.57 -8.30 -2.60
C ASN A 64 9.27 -8.56 -1.86
N ILE A 65 8.21 -7.86 -2.24
CA ILE A 65 6.88 -8.08 -1.65
C ILE A 65 6.41 -9.50 -1.97
N LEU A 66 6.07 -10.24 -0.91
CA LEU A 66 5.55 -11.59 -1.04
C LEU A 66 4.11 -11.56 -1.60
N LYS A 67 3.84 -12.48 -2.53
CA LYS A 67 2.49 -12.75 -3.02
C LYS A 67 1.88 -13.96 -2.28
N PRO A 68 0.56 -13.96 -1.98
CA PRO A 68 -0.35 -12.82 -2.06
C PRO A 68 0.04 -11.69 -1.07
N MET A 69 -0.21 -10.45 -1.48
CA MET A 69 0.11 -9.25 -0.70
C MET A 69 -0.66 -9.26 0.62
N ARG A 70 0.06 -9.07 1.72
CA ARG A 70 -0.50 -9.27 3.06
C ARG A 70 0.17 -8.38 4.09
N ILE A 71 -0.58 -8.03 5.13
CA ILE A 71 -0.09 -7.36 6.33
C ILE A 71 -0.36 -8.24 7.55
N LYS A 72 0.41 -8.09 8.62
CA LYS A 72 0.10 -8.78 9.89
C LYS A 72 -1.28 -8.32 10.38
N ALA A 73 -2.12 -9.28 10.76
CA ALA A 73 -3.41 -8.98 11.35
C ALA A 73 -3.23 -8.38 12.75
N CYS A 74 -4.15 -7.50 13.13
CA CYS A 74 -4.25 -6.88 14.43
C CYS A 74 -5.72 -6.96 14.85
N ILE A 75 -6.12 -8.12 15.39
CA ILE A 75 -7.52 -8.46 15.70
C ILE A 75 -8.19 -7.47 16.66
N ASP A 76 -7.41 -6.84 17.55
CA ASP A 76 -7.89 -5.83 18.52
C ASP A 76 -8.04 -4.43 17.90
N GLN A 77 -7.64 -4.25 16.64
CA GLN A 77 -7.63 -2.96 15.96
C GLN A 77 -8.46 -3.01 14.69
N ILE A 78 -8.94 -1.83 14.26
CA ILE A 78 -9.60 -1.69 12.97
C ILE A 78 -8.53 -1.30 11.94
N VAL A 79 -8.42 -2.10 10.88
CA VAL A 79 -7.60 -1.75 9.73
C VAL A 79 -8.40 -0.79 8.84
N GLU A 80 -7.84 0.38 8.55
CA GLU A 80 -8.41 1.32 7.61
C GLU A 80 -7.93 1.00 6.19
N ALA A 81 -8.84 0.59 5.33
CA ALA A 81 -8.57 0.47 3.91
C ALA A 81 -8.63 1.86 3.25
N ARG A 82 -7.74 2.09 2.28
CA ARG A 82 -7.65 3.33 1.51
C ARG A 82 -7.69 2.98 0.02
N GLY A 83 -8.43 3.78 -0.74
CA GLY A 83 -8.43 3.70 -2.19
C GLY A 83 -7.24 4.47 -2.78
N PRO A 84 -7.11 4.51 -4.12
CA PRO A 84 -6.18 5.43 -4.75
C PRO A 84 -6.45 6.85 -4.24
N ILE A 85 -5.37 7.57 -3.93
CA ILE A 85 -5.46 9.01 -3.73
C ILE A 85 -5.80 9.58 -5.10
N GLU A 86 -7.05 10.01 -5.29
CA GLU A 86 -7.35 10.95 -6.36
C GLU A 86 -6.46 12.16 -6.09
N GLN A 87 -5.44 12.34 -6.93
CA GLN A 87 -4.67 13.57 -6.93
C GLN A 87 -5.68 14.67 -7.27
N SER A 88 -6.18 15.37 -6.26
CA SER A 88 -6.82 16.65 -6.53
C SER A 88 -5.75 17.53 -7.18
N ASN A 89 -6.02 18.00 -8.40
CA ASN A 89 -5.08 18.82 -9.18
C ASN A 89 -4.62 20.08 -8.42
N ASP A 90 -5.31 20.48 -7.34
CA ASP A 90 -4.93 21.60 -6.48
C ASP A 90 -3.65 21.36 -5.65
N ALA A 91 -3.30 20.11 -5.35
CA ALA A 91 -2.11 19.80 -4.55
C ALA A 91 -0.82 19.66 -5.38
N LEU A 92 -0.93 19.54 -6.72
CA LEU A 92 0.22 19.46 -7.62
C LEU A 92 0.88 20.83 -7.81
N HIS A 93 0.10 21.91 -7.85
CA HIS A 93 0.65 23.26 -7.98
C HIS A 93 1.44 23.71 -6.74
N THR A 94 1.04 23.31 -5.53
CA THR A 94 1.74 23.74 -4.30
C THR A 94 3.03 22.95 -4.03
N ARG A 95 3.22 21.78 -4.67
CA ARG A 95 4.44 20.96 -4.51
C ARG A 95 5.48 21.17 -5.61
N LEU A 96 5.08 21.66 -6.79
CA LEU A 96 6.01 22.00 -7.87
C LEU A 96 6.85 23.23 -7.50
N ASP A 97 6.26 24.26 -6.88
CA ASP A 97 6.99 25.47 -6.48
C ASP A 97 8.06 25.21 -5.39
N HIS A 98 7.95 24.12 -4.62
CA HIS A 98 8.93 23.79 -3.59
C HIS A 98 10.06 22.85 -4.09
N PHE A 99 9.89 22.21 -5.25
CA PHE A 99 10.92 21.36 -5.86
C PHE A 99 11.77 22.07 -6.92
N ASP A 100 11.33 23.20 -7.46
CA ASP A 100 12.11 23.99 -8.43
C ASP A 100 13.36 24.65 -7.81
N ALA A 101 13.40 24.89 -6.49
CA ALA A 101 14.58 25.48 -5.86
C ALA A 101 15.79 24.53 -5.68
N LYS A 102 15.67 23.23 -6.03
CA LYS A 102 16.75 22.24 -5.84
C LYS A 102 17.09 21.40 -7.07
N THR A 103 16.49 21.68 -8.22
CA THR A 103 16.68 20.87 -9.44
C THR A 103 17.32 21.64 -10.58
N ASP A 104 18.11 22.67 -10.27
CA ASP A 104 18.81 23.51 -11.27
C ASP A 104 20.22 23.00 -11.67
N LEU A 105 20.60 21.76 -11.33
CA LEU A 105 21.98 21.28 -11.59
C LEU A 105 22.13 20.00 -12.41
N VAL A 106 21.09 19.48 -13.10
CA VAL A 106 21.23 18.21 -13.83
C VAL A 106 20.69 18.20 -15.28
N LEU A 107 20.08 19.27 -15.80
CA LEU A 107 19.51 19.25 -17.16
C LEU A 107 20.00 20.38 -18.08
N VAL A 108 21.32 20.44 -18.31
CA VAL A 108 21.87 21.23 -19.45
C VAL A 108 22.67 20.37 -20.44
N ASN A 109 22.91 19.08 -20.17
CA ASN A 109 23.87 18.30 -20.97
C ASN A 109 23.27 17.28 -21.96
N ILE A 110 21.99 17.35 -22.36
CA ILE A 110 21.40 16.37 -23.30
C ILE A 110 20.81 16.99 -24.59
N GLU A 111 20.78 18.32 -24.76
CA GLU A 111 20.18 18.93 -25.97
C GLU A 111 21.16 19.48 -27.02
N THR A 112 22.49 19.38 -26.84
CA THR A 112 23.45 20.00 -27.80
C THR A 112 24.07 19.01 -28.81
N ILE A 113 23.77 17.72 -28.79
CA ILE A 113 24.47 16.73 -29.65
C ILE A 113 23.65 16.27 -30.88
N ILE A 114 22.37 16.62 -31.02
CA ILE A 114 21.52 16.10 -32.13
C ILE A 114 21.23 17.14 -33.25
N ASN A 115 21.82 18.34 -33.22
CA ASN A 115 21.59 19.36 -34.26
C ASN A 115 22.87 19.88 -34.97
N GLN A 116 23.92 19.06 -35.08
CA GLN A 116 25.05 19.35 -35.99
C GLN A 116 25.46 18.14 -36.85
N ILE A 117 24.52 17.65 -37.65
CA ILE A 117 24.82 17.09 -38.98
C ILE A 117 24.15 18.00 -40.00
#